data_AF-A0A919NZM9-F1
#
_entry.id   AF-A0A919NZM9-F1
#
_cell.length_a   1.000
_cell.length_b   1.000
_cell.length_c   1.000
_cell.angle_alpha   90.00
_cell.angle_beta   90.00
_cell.angle_gamma   90.00
#
_symmetry.space_group_name_H-M   'P 1'
#
loop_
_entity.id
_entity.type
_entity.pdbx_description
1 polymer ?
#
loop_
_entity_poly.entity_id
_entity_poly.type
_entity_poly.pdbx_seq_one_letter_code
_entity_poly.pdbx_strand_id
1 'polypeptide(L)'
;MSEVCLWLTPKIFDDLRDPRPAIEAFLDHYGEWIDGRAVTIVFATSNGDHLLCWGGDRTAGFDWARYNCFAADVAPRAHNLDWLRRVRDGGERSFNPYSAGPMMILSEQQIDYDVLAGCYAAVRDVARARGIELTLLEYLEPGPEFCRSDFKTHRHPEVAVAGADSGGHIVPGILDVTLPLAADERAYAAYPRGFASGLPAGDFVAAQAAAYVNDFGLDGVLLGNQFGLLGFWDPAHAPPVTPERTAGIGRFFAAMRAAFGPRQIYWMDTYWRADLERSAWGMPPQAYAAMDAILVSAFAVLVERTEIVPNLRSKAALRGPRVLFGLDFADPWYWYRTWLDDRRTYLYQRKVLAEHADLIDGVSFFGNDTFGHLVPDGPLTETLDTVRKAGR
;
A
#
# COMPACT_ATOMS: atom_id res chain seq x y z
N MET A 1 14.33 17.71 1.76
CA MET A 1 13.08 16.93 1.63
C MET A 1 12.13 17.70 0.72
N SER A 2 11.80 17.16 -0.45
CA SER A 2 11.08 17.84 -1.53
C SER A 2 9.64 17.36 -1.75
N GLU A 3 9.28 16.22 -1.16
CA GLU A 3 7.97 15.58 -1.35
C GLU A 3 7.39 15.12 -0.02
N VAL A 4 6.06 15.20 0.08
CA VAL A 4 5.26 14.52 1.09
C VAL A 4 4.28 13.58 0.40
N CYS A 5 4.26 12.31 0.80
CA CYS A 5 3.34 11.30 0.32
C CYS A 5 2.37 10.93 1.44
N LEU A 6 1.12 11.37 1.33
CA LEU A 6 0.10 11.13 2.33
C LEU A 6 -0.80 10.00 1.86
N TRP A 7 -1.06 9.07 2.76
CA TRP A 7 -1.97 7.99 2.45
C TRP A 7 -3.33 8.27 3.04
N LEU A 8 -4.35 7.97 2.27
CA LEU A 8 -5.71 8.30 2.58
C LEU A 8 -6.66 7.13 2.33
N THR A 9 -7.50 6.80 3.30
CA THR A 9 -8.59 5.84 3.08
C THR A 9 -9.95 6.52 3.04
N PRO A 10 -10.94 5.88 2.40
CA PRO A 10 -12.31 6.42 2.41
C PRO A 10 -12.98 6.54 3.79
N LYS A 11 -12.36 5.98 4.84
CA LYS A 11 -12.86 6.05 6.21
C LYS A 11 -12.95 7.47 6.76
N ILE A 12 -12.25 8.43 6.17
CA ILE A 12 -12.35 9.84 6.58
C ILE A 12 -13.68 10.48 6.18
N PHE A 13 -14.47 9.84 5.31
CA PHE A 13 -15.68 10.42 4.76
C PHE A 13 -16.91 9.99 5.56
N ASP A 14 -17.59 10.97 6.14
CA ASP A 14 -18.90 10.76 6.76
C ASP A 14 -19.93 10.29 5.71
N ASP A 15 -19.88 10.88 4.51
CA ASP A 15 -20.67 10.49 3.32
C ASP A 15 -19.75 10.35 2.10
N LEU A 16 -19.65 9.13 1.54
CA LEU A 16 -18.85 8.85 0.34
C LEU A 16 -19.35 9.58 -0.91
N ARG A 17 -20.61 10.01 -0.95
CA ARG A 17 -21.16 10.76 -2.09
C ARG A 17 -20.93 12.27 -1.96
N ASP A 18 -20.51 12.73 -0.79
CA ASP A 18 -20.08 14.10 -0.52
C ASP A 18 -18.68 14.14 0.14
N PRO A 19 -17.62 13.75 -0.59
CA PRO A 19 -16.27 13.65 -0.04
C PRO A 19 -15.60 15.01 0.21
N ARG A 20 -16.13 16.11 -0.37
CA ARG A 20 -15.43 17.41 -0.40
C ARG A 20 -15.10 17.96 1.00
N PRO A 21 -16.03 18.00 1.99
CA PRO A 21 -15.74 18.56 3.31
C PRO A 21 -14.55 17.88 4.01
N ALA A 22 -14.50 16.55 3.95
CA ALA A 22 -13.44 15.76 4.57
C ALA A 22 -12.08 15.93 3.85
N ILE A 23 -12.05 16.07 2.52
CA ILE A 23 -10.82 16.45 1.79
C ILE A 23 -10.34 17.85 2.18
N GLU A 24 -11.25 18.82 2.32
CA GLU A 24 -10.88 20.17 2.76
C GLU A 24 -10.22 20.15 4.15
N ALA A 25 -10.84 19.43 5.10
CA ALA A 25 -10.29 19.24 6.44
C ALA A 25 -8.95 18.51 6.42
N PHE A 26 -8.82 17.46 5.62
CA PHE A 26 -7.58 16.71 5.45
C PHE A 26 -6.43 17.61 4.99
N LEU A 27 -6.64 18.39 3.93
CA LEU A 27 -5.60 19.27 3.40
C LEU A 27 -5.32 20.47 4.32
N ASP A 28 -6.30 20.96 5.10
CA ASP A 28 -6.05 22.02 6.11
C ASP A 28 -5.18 21.47 7.24
N HIS A 29 -5.50 20.27 7.73
CA HIS A 29 -4.81 19.61 8.82
C HIS A 29 -3.33 19.34 8.50
N TYR A 30 -3.05 18.91 7.27
CA TYR A 30 -1.68 18.67 6.81
C TYR A 30 -1.03 19.89 6.14
N GLY A 31 -1.60 21.10 6.28
CA GLY A 31 -1.13 22.32 5.64
C GLY A 31 0.38 22.61 5.80
N GLU A 32 0.95 22.47 7.01
CA GLU A 32 2.39 22.68 7.23
C GLU A 32 3.31 21.62 6.60
N TRP A 33 2.77 20.41 6.41
CA TRP A 33 3.46 19.32 5.74
C TRP A 33 3.47 19.50 4.23
N ILE A 34 2.41 20.05 3.66
CA ILE A 34 2.31 20.22 2.19
C ILE A 34 2.94 21.52 1.70
N ASP A 35 3.07 22.54 2.56
CA ASP A 35 3.56 23.86 2.15
C ASP A 35 4.95 23.81 1.50
N GLY A 36 5.01 24.30 0.25
CA GLY A 36 6.23 24.38 -0.56
C GLY A 36 6.82 23.03 -1.01
N ARG A 37 6.05 21.94 -0.97
CA ARG A 37 6.49 20.59 -1.35
C ARG A 37 5.62 20.02 -2.45
N ALA A 38 6.19 19.13 -3.26
CA ALA A 38 5.39 18.25 -4.09
C ALA A 38 4.51 17.38 -3.20
N VAL A 39 3.23 17.23 -3.56
CA VAL A 39 2.27 16.46 -2.77
C VAL A 39 1.86 15.24 -3.57
N THR A 40 2.03 14.07 -2.95
CA THR A 40 1.46 12.83 -3.45
C THR A 40 0.39 12.36 -2.47
N ILE A 41 -0.80 12.02 -2.97
CA ILE A 41 -1.81 11.34 -2.18
C ILE A 41 -1.97 9.94 -2.75
N VAL A 42 -1.73 8.95 -1.90
CA VAL A 42 -2.05 7.55 -2.19
C VAL A 42 -3.42 7.31 -1.62
N PHE A 43 -4.39 7.19 -2.50
CA PHE A 43 -5.73 6.83 -2.12
C PHE A 43 -5.79 5.30 -1.98
N ALA A 44 -5.99 4.81 -0.76
CA ALA A 44 -6.08 3.40 -0.45
C ALA A 44 -7.56 3.01 -0.29
N THR A 45 -8.22 2.72 -1.41
CA THR A 45 -9.65 2.37 -1.38
C THR A 45 -9.89 1.00 -0.75
N SER A 46 -9.05 0.05 -1.14
CA SER A 46 -9.22 -1.39 -0.94
C SER A 46 -7.84 -2.05 -1.05
N ASN A 47 -7.78 -3.36 -1.26
CA ASN A 47 -6.53 -4.12 -1.39
C ASN A 47 -6.11 -4.33 -2.86
N GLY A 48 -6.62 -3.49 -3.75
CA GLY A 48 -6.41 -3.63 -5.18
C GLY A 48 -7.39 -4.53 -5.90
N ASP A 49 -8.26 -5.28 -5.21
CA ASP A 49 -9.25 -6.13 -5.88
C ASP A 49 -10.20 -5.31 -6.75
N HIS A 50 -10.65 -4.13 -6.30
CA HIS A 50 -11.43 -3.20 -7.12
C HIS A 50 -10.75 -2.86 -8.45
N LEU A 51 -9.44 -2.62 -8.42
CA LEU A 51 -8.66 -2.38 -9.62
C LEU A 51 -8.59 -3.63 -10.52
N LEU A 52 -8.28 -4.79 -9.94
CA LEU A 52 -8.15 -6.05 -10.69
C LEU A 52 -9.49 -6.55 -11.25
N CYS A 53 -10.62 -6.20 -10.61
CA CYS A 53 -11.97 -6.56 -11.02
C CYS A 53 -12.64 -5.52 -11.95
N TRP A 54 -12.01 -4.38 -12.20
CA TRP A 54 -12.59 -3.29 -12.98
C TRP A 54 -12.91 -3.72 -14.43
N GLY A 55 -14.20 -3.77 -14.77
CA GLY A 55 -14.69 -4.23 -16.07
C GLY A 55 -15.18 -3.11 -17.01
N GLY A 56 -15.21 -1.86 -16.55
CA GLY A 56 -15.69 -0.71 -17.33
C GLY A 56 -17.08 -0.18 -16.93
N ASP A 57 -17.84 -0.91 -16.11
CA ASP A 57 -19.15 -0.49 -15.62
C ASP A 57 -19.04 0.31 -14.32
N ARG A 58 -19.26 1.64 -14.37
CA ARG A 58 -19.10 2.49 -13.19
C ARG A 58 -20.17 2.25 -12.11
N THR A 59 -21.30 1.63 -12.44
CA THR A 59 -22.35 1.36 -11.46
C THR A 59 -22.12 0.03 -10.71
N ALA A 60 -21.04 -0.69 -11.02
CA ALA A 60 -20.72 -1.93 -10.35
C ALA A 60 -20.18 -1.69 -8.93
N GLY A 61 -20.77 -2.38 -7.95
CA GLY A 61 -20.32 -2.39 -6.57
C GLY A 61 -19.07 -3.25 -6.36
N PHE A 62 -18.27 -2.91 -5.35
CA PHE A 62 -17.16 -3.73 -4.88
C PHE A 62 -16.97 -3.59 -3.36
N ASP A 63 -16.24 -4.51 -2.74
CA ASP A 63 -15.90 -4.40 -1.32
C ASP A 63 -14.69 -3.48 -1.13
N TRP A 64 -14.68 -2.68 -0.07
CA TRP A 64 -13.63 -1.70 0.17
C TRP A 64 -13.06 -1.85 1.56
N ALA A 65 -12.01 -1.09 1.86
CA ALA A 65 -11.28 -1.14 3.12
C ALA A 65 -12.08 -0.55 4.30
N ARG A 66 -13.31 -1.01 4.56
CA ARG A 66 -14.18 -0.64 5.69
C ARG A 66 -13.92 -1.44 6.96
N TYR A 67 -12.90 -2.28 6.95
CA TYR A 67 -12.49 -3.13 8.05
C TYR A 67 -11.19 -2.60 8.68
N ASN A 68 -10.94 -3.01 9.93
CA ASN A 68 -9.67 -2.80 10.63
C ASN A 68 -8.78 -4.07 10.61
N CYS A 69 -8.99 -4.99 9.67
CA CYS A 69 -8.16 -6.17 9.51
C CYS A 69 -8.40 -6.89 8.18
N PHE A 70 -7.79 -8.08 8.02
CA PHE A 70 -8.27 -9.08 7.07
C PHE A 70 -9.78 -9.25 7.10
N ALA A 71 -10.43 -9.08 5.95
CA ALA A 71 -11.81 -9.47 5.80
C ALA A 71 -11.88 -10.63 4.82
N ALA A 72 -11.70 -11.86 5.33
CA ALA A 72 -12.08 -13.05 4.59
C ALA A 72 -13.61 -13.18 4.48
N ASP A 73 -14.06 -14.24 3.81
CA ASP A 73 -15.46 -14.73 3.86
C ASP A 73 -15.86 -15.32 5.22
N VAL A 74 -15.33 -14.78 6.32
CA VAL A 74 -15.68 -15.19 7.67
C VAL A 74 -16.50 -14.09 8.32
N ALA A 75 -17.59 -14.48 8.97
CA ALA A 75 -18.43 -13.54 9.70
C ALA A 75 -17.65 -12.87 10.85
N PRO A 76 -17.86 -11.57 11.14
CA PRO A 76 -17.17 -10.86 12.24
C PRO A 76 -17.19 -11.59 13.57
N ARG A 77 -18.33 -12.21 13.91
CA ARG A 77 -18.45 -12.98 15.15
C ARG A 77 -17.50 -14.18 15.21
N ALA A 78 -17.40 -14.94 14.13
CA ALA A 78 -16.49 -16.08 14.04
C ALA A 78 -15.02 -15.64 14.12
N HIS A 79 -14.65 -14.57 13.39
CA HIS A 79 -13.30 -14.00 13.48
C HIS A 79 -12.97 -13.61 14.93
N ASN A 80 -13.84 -12.86 15.60
CA ASN A 80 -13.58 -12.36 16.94
C ASN A 80 -13.56 -13.47 18.01
N LEU A 81 -14.35 -14.54 17.84
CA LEU A 81 -14.29 -15.72 18.72
C LEU A 81 -12.95 -16.45 18.59
N ASP A 82 -12.45 -16.59 17.37
CA ASP A 82 -11.14 -17.20 17.12
C ASP A 82 -10.01 -16.35 17.72
N TRP A 83 -10.03 -15.05 17.43
CA TRP A 83 -9.13 -14.07 18.02
C TRP A 83 -9.10 -14.17 19.55
N LEU A 84 -10.28 -14.13 20.22
CA LEU A 84 -10.39 -14.25 21.68
C LEU A 84 -9.84 -15.58 22.20
N ARG A 85 -10.07 -16.70 21.49
CA ARG A 85 -9.54 -18.01 21.87
C ARG A 85 -8.01 -18.00 21.88
N ARG A 86 -7.39 -17.43 20.87
CA ARG A 86 -5.93 -17.36 20.76
C ARG A 86 -5.29 -16.47 21.82
N VAL A 87 -5.89 -15.29 22.09
CA VAL A 87 -5.50 -14.42 23.21
C VAL A 87 -5.50 -15.22 24.52
N ARG A 88 -6.58 -15.95 24.78
CA ARG A 88 -6.74 -16.74 26.01
C ARG A 88 -5.71 -17.86 26.13
N ASP A 89 -5.38 -18.53 25.03
CA ASP A 89 -4.49 -19.69 25.03
C ASP A 89 -2.99 -19.28 25.05
N GLY A 90 -2.67 -18.00 25.24
CA GLY A 90 -1.30 -17.46 25.25
C GLY A 90 -0.63 -17.47 23.87
N GLY A 91 -1.40 -17.80 22.83
CA GLY A 91 -0.98 -17.81 21.43
C GLY A 91 -0.84 -16.41 20.84
N GLU A 92 -1.39 -15.38 21.50
CA GLU A 92 -1.05 -13.97 21.25
C GLU A 92 0.07 -13.52 22.20
N ARG A 93 1.19 -14.22 22.13
CA ARG A 93 2.51 -13.66 22.42
C ARG A 93 3.25 -13.55 21.08
N SER A 94 3.31 -12.33 20.54
CA SER A 94 4.52 -11.50 20.42
C SER A 94 5.51 -11.85 19.31
N PHE A 95 5.09 -11.80 18.05
CA PHE A 95 5.98 -11.26 16.99
C PHE A 95 5.43 -10.04 16.25
N ASN A 96 4.12 -9.76 16.29
CA ASN A 96 3.55 -8.50 15.83
C ASN A 96 2.81 -7.83 17.01
N PRO A 97 3.37 -6.81 17.68
CA PRO A 97 2.76 -6.14 18.83
C PRO A 97 1.51 -5.33 18.50
N TYR A 98 1.04 -5.38 17.24
CA TYR A 98 -0.02 -4.58 16.67
C TYR A 98 -0.98 -5.44 15.86
N SER A 99 -1.23 -6.66 16.35
CA SER A 99 -2.25 -7.57 15.81
C SER A 99 -3.49 -6.77 15.42
N ALA A 100 -4.11 -7.17 14.31
CA ALA A 100 -5.33 -6.61 13.74
C ALA A 100 -6.51 -6.51 14.72
N GLY A 101 -6.38 -7.06 15.93
CA GLY A 101 -7.38 -6.98 16.97
C GLY A 101 -8.65 -7.72 16.57
N PRO A 102 -9.77 -7.49 17.28
CA PRO A 102 -11.07 -7.91 16.78
C PRO A 102 -11.41 -7.20 15.46
N MET A 103 -11.94 -7.95 14.49
CA MET A 103 -12.52 -7.37 13.29
C MET A 103 -13.74 -6.51 13.65
N MET A 104 -13.70 -5.25 13.21
CA MET A 104 -14.76 -4.26 13.23
C MET A 104 -15.10 -3.86 11.79
N ILE A 105 -16.39 -3.68 11.54
CA ILE A 105 -16.87 -2.98 10.36
C ILE A 105 -17.02 -1.52 10.79
N LEU A 106 -16.23 -0.63 10.19
CA LEU A 106 -16.15 0.77 10.58
C LEU A 106 -17.12 1.66 9.82
N SER A 107 -17.60 1.20 8.67
CA SER A 107 -18.63 1.88 7.88
C SER A 107 -19.50 0.86 7.16
N GLU A 108 -20.80 1.12 7.11
CA GLU A 108 -21.77 0.34 6.33
C GLU A 108 -22.02 0.92 4.94
N GLN A 109 -21.36 2.03 4.60
CA GLN A 109 -21.53 2.66 3.30
C GLN A 109 -21.07 1.72 2.18
N GLN A 110 -21.85 1.68 1.11
CA GLN A 110 -21.53 0.93 -0.10
C GLN A 110 -20.81 1.84 -1.08
N ILE A 111 -19.90 1.24 -1.84
CA ILE A 111 -19.18 1.95 -2.88
C ILE A 111 -19.35 1.22 -4.21
N ASP A 112 -19.66 1.99 -5.23
CA ASP A 112 -19.51 1.62 -6.62
C ASP A 112 -18.41 2.51 -7.23
N TYR A 113 -18.05 2.22 -8.46
CA TYR A 113 -17.00 2.95 -9.16
C TYR A 113 -17.38 4.41 -9.49
N ASP A 114 -18.66 4.76 -9.60
CA ASP A 114 -19.08 6.17 -9.74
C ASP A 114 -18.81 6.97 -8.47
N VAL A 115 -19.17 6.42 -7.30
CA VAL A 115 -18.85 7.03 -6.01
C VAL A 115 -17.35 7.20 -5.86
N LEU A 116 -16.57 6.15 -6.13
CA LEU A 116 -15.12 6.19 -6.01
C LEU A 116 -14.49 7.29 -6.86
N ALA A 117 -14.96 7.42 -8.10
CA ALA A 117 -14.46 8.46 -8.97
C ALA A 117 -14.82 9.87 -8.50
N GLY A 118 -15.99 10.03 -7.85
CA GLY A 118 -16.35 11.28 -7.17
C GLY A 118 -15.36 11.62 -6.07
N CYS A 119 -14.91 10.62 -5.28
CA CYS A 119 -13.87 10.80 -4.28
C CYS A 119 -12.54 11.30 -4.91
N TYR A 120 -12.10 10.68 -6.00
CA TYR A 120 -10.89 11.15 -6.71
C TYR A 120 -11.03 12.55 -7.27
N ALA A 121 -12.19 12.85 -7.89
CA ALA A 121 -12.45 14.17 -8.44
C ALA A 121 -12.41 15.23 -7.34
N ALA A 122 -12.98 14.94 -6.17
CA ALA A 122 -12.97 15.86 -5.04
C ALA A 122 -11.55 16.16 -4.55
N VAL A 123 -10.71 15.12 -4.38
CA VAL A 123 -9.29 15.30 -4.03
C VAL A 123 -8.62 16.26 -5.03
N ARG A 124 -8.76 16.00 -6.33
CA ARG A 124 -8.16 16.83 -7.38
C ARG A 124 -8.70 18.25 -7.40
N ASP A 125 -10.01 18.43 -7.28
CA ASP A 125 -10.64 19.75 -7.37
C ASP A 125 -10.27 20.62 -6.17
N VAL A 126 -10.24 20.06 -4.96
CA VAL A 126 -9.81 20.80 -3.77
C VAL A 126 -8.33 21.16 -3.88
N ALA A 127 -7.45 20.22 -4.27
CA ALA A 127 -6.02 20.50 -4.43
C ALA A 127 -5.78 21.60 -5.48
N ARG A 128 -6.45 21.51 -6.63
CA ARG A 128 -6.39 22.52 -7.70
C ARG A 128 -6.86 23.88 -7.23
N ALA A 129 -7.97 23.94 -6.48
CA ALA A 129 -8.50 25.21 -5.96
C ALA A 129 -7.53 25.89 -4.98
N ARG A 130 -6.65 25.12 -4.33
CA ARG A 130 -5.62 25.61 -3.41
C ARG A 130 -4.24 25.81 -4.06
N GLY A 131 -4.13 25.57 -5.37
CA GLY A 131 -2.85 25.67 -6.09
C GLY A 131 -1.84 24.59 -5.73
N ILE A 132 -2.28 23.46 -5.17
CA ILE A 132 -1.42 22.33 -4.83
C ILE A 132 -1.14 21.52 -6.09
N GLU A 133 0.14 21.37 -6.45
CA GLU A 133 0.55 20.41 -7.48
C GLU A 133 0.45 18.99 -6.90
N LEU A 134 -0.55 18.23 -7.35
CA LEU A 134 -0.92 16.94 -6.78
C LEU A 134 -0.63 15.80 -7.75
N THR A 135 0.07 14.78 -7.24
CA THR A 135 0.12 13.43 -7.80
C THR A 135 -0.87 12.55 -7.04
N LEU A 136 -1.89 12.01 -7.70
CA LEU A 136 -2.88 11.12 -7.08
C LEU A 136 -2.69 9.67 -7.56
N LEU A 137 -2.38 8.78 -6.63
CA LEU A 137 -2.11 7.37 -6.86
C LEU A 137 -3.17 6.49 -6.20
N GLU A 138 -3.36 5.27 -6.72
CA GLU A 138 -4.10 4.20 -6.04
C GLU A 138 -3.15 3.21 -5.34
N TYR A 139 -3.56 2.66 -4.19
CA TYR A 139 -2.87 1.52 -3.53
C TYR A 139 -3.25 0.17 -4.18
N LEU A 140 -2.25 -0.65 -4.53
CA LEU A 140 -2.47 -1.94 -5.18
C LEU A 140 -1.75 -3.03 -4.39
N GLU A 141 -2.51 -3.90 -3.72
CA GLU A 141 -1.91 -4.84 -2.75
C GLU A 141 -1.70 -6.23 -3.30
N PRO A 142 -0.59 -6.87 -2.92
CA PRO A 142 -0.31 -8.19 -3.43
C PRO A 142 -1.23 -9.23 -2.80
N GLY A 143 -1.59 -9.05 -1.52
CA GLY A 143 -2.46 -9.93 -0.77
C GLY A 143 -3.90 -9.46 -0.60
N PRO A 144 -4.72 -10.25 0.10
CA PRO A 144 -6.14 -10.04 0.30
C PRO A 144 -6.47 -9.27 1.59
N GLU A 145 -5.49 -8.55 2.14
CA GLU A 145 -5.55 -7.80 3.40
C GLU A 145 -6.70 -6.74 3.36
N PHE A 146 -7.27 -6.27 4.49
CA PHE A 146 -8.15 -5.06 4.57
C PHE A 146 -9.57 -5.10 3.98
N CYS A 147 -9.87 -5.97 3.03
CA CYS A 147 -11.22 -6.18 2.47
C CYS A 147 -11.32 -7.55 1.82
N ARG A 148 -12.53 -7.96 1.41
CA ARG A 148 -12.70 -9.21 0.67
C ARG A 148 -12.11 -9.09 -0.73
N SER A 149 -11.45 -10.15 -1.20
CA SER A 149 -10.81 -10.18 -2.53
C SER A 149 -11.48 -11.20 -3.43
N ASP A 150 -12.21 -10.79 -4.46
CA ASP A 150 -12.83 -11.71 -5.42
C ASP A 150 -11.81 -12.27 -6.43
N PHE A 151 -10.95 -11.41 -6.97
CA PHE A 151 -9.95 -11.81 -7.96
C PHE A 151 -9.00 -12.85 -7.37
N LYS A 152 -8.41 -12.56 -6.20
CA LYS A 152 -7.32 -13.37 -5.64
C LYS A 152 -7.80 -14.66 -4.96
N THR A 153 -8.97 -14.66 -4.30
CA THR A 153 -9.38 -15.83 -3.50
C THR A 153 -10.42 -16.72 -4.19
N HIS A 154 -11.25 -16.17 -5.08
CA HIS A 154 -12.31 -16.94 -5.75
C HIS A 154 -12.04 -17.19 -7.23
N ARG A 155 -11.65 -16.17 -7.99
CA ARG A 155 -11.52 -16.29 -9.44
C ARG A 155 -10.19 -16.84 -9.89
N HIS A 156 -9.10 -16.36 -9.29
CA HIS A 156 -7.75 -16.77 -9.64
C HIS A 156 -6.91 -17.24 -8.44
N PRO A 157 -7.42 -18.21 -7.64
CA PRO A 157 -6.65 -18.76 -6.52
C PRO A 157 -5.36 -19.46 -6.97
N GLU A 158 -5.24 -19.85 -8.24
CA GLU A 158 -4.05 -20.52 -8.80
C GLU A 158 -2.79 -19.65 -8.82
N VAL A 159 -2.96 -18.33 -8.76
CA VAL A 159 -1.86 -17.36 -8.72
C VAL A 159 -1.74 -16.67 -7.37
N ALA A 160 -2.65 -16.93 -6.44
CA ALA A 160 -2.67 -16.31 -5.11
C ALA A 160 -2.15 -17.31 -4.05
N VAL A 161 -0.96 -17.86 -4.28
CA VAL A 161 -0.47 -19.09 -3.63
C VAL A 161 0.36 -18.88 -2.37
N ALA A 162 0.80 -17.65 -2.09
CA ALA A 162 1.61 -17.37 -0.92
C ALA A 162 0.75 -16.91 0.27
N GLY A 163 1.23 -17.26 1.46
CA GLY A 163 0.65 -16.81 2.72
C GLY A 163 0.93 -15.32 2.95
N ALA A 164 -0.11 -14.60 3.35
CA ALA A 164 -0.04 -13.26 3.91
C ALA A 164 -0.37 -13.36 5.40
N ASP A 165 0.39 -12.68 6.26
CA ASP A 165 -0.09 -12.46 7.63
C ASP A 165 -1.06 -11.29 7.60
N SER A 166 -2.22 -11.50 8.18
CA SER A 166 -3.20 -10.47 8.40
C SER A 166 -3.55 -10.41 9.88
N GLY A 167 -2.62 -9.82 10.64
CA GLY A 167 -2.71 -9.61 12.10
C GLY A 167 -2.71 -10.90 12.92
N GLY A 168 -1.68 -11.72 12.74
CA GLY A 168 -1.50 -13.03 13.33
C GLY A 168 -2.17 -14.19 12.59
N HIS A 169 -2.80 -13.98 11.42
CA HIS A 169 -3.34 -15.04 10.56
C HIS A 169 -2.56 -15.21 9.27
N ILE A 170 -1.96 -16.39 9.03
CA ILE A 170 -1.46 -16.73 7.69
C ILE A 170 -2.65 -17.13 6.81
N VAL A 171 -3.05 -16.25 5.90
CA VAL A 171 -4.11 -16.50 4.92
C VAL A 171 -3.49 -16.66 3.52
N PRO A 172 -3.97 -17.58 2.68
CA PRO A 172 -3.57 -17.60 1.28
C PRO A 172 -4.11 -16.35 0.58
N GLY A 173 -3.35 -15.81 -0.35
CA GLY A 173 -3.90 -14.83 -1.29
C GLY A 173 -2.91 -13.81 -1.83
N ILE A 174 -1.62 -13.93 -1.50
CA ILE A 174 -0.61 -13.07 -2.12
C ILE A 174 -0.41 -13.50 -3.58
N LEU A 175 -0.56 -12.53 -4.49
CA LEU A 175 -0.42 -12.70 -5.91
C LEU A 175 1.05 -12.96 -6.34
N ASP A 176 1.31 -14.14 -6.90
CA ASP A 176 2.54 -14.46 -7.59
C ASP A 176 2.47 -13.99 -9.04
N VAL A 177 3.15 -12.90 -9.33
CA VAL A 177 3.19 -12.36 -10.68
C VAL A 177 3.89 -13.27 -11.69
N THR A 178 4.61 -14.31 -11.23
CA THR A 178 5.33 -15.21 -12.14
C THR A 178 4.51 -16.41 -12.59
N LEU A 179 3.31 -16.61 -12.04
CA LEU A 179 2.45 -17.72 -12.40
C LEU A 179 1.49 -17.37 -13.55
N PRO A 180 1.10 -18.36 -14.36
CA PRO A 180 0.09 -18.19 -15.40
C PRO A 180 -1.33 -18.25 -14.81
N LEU A 181 -2.24 -17.46 -15.38
CA LEU A 181 -3.67 -17.47 -15.07
C LEU A 181 -4.41 -18.58 -15.83
N ALA A 182 -5.41 -19.18 -15.19
CA ALA A 182 -6.44 -19.96 -15.87
C ALA A 182 -7.30 -19.05 -16.77
N ALA A 183 -7.98 -19.63 -17.76
CA ALA A 183 -8.84 -18.82 -18.61
C ALA A 183 -9.99 -18.16 -17.82
N ASP A 184 -10.35 -16.94 -18.20
CA ASP A 184 -11.52 -16.23 -17.65
C ASP A 184 -12.24 -15.50 -18.79
N GLU A 185 -13.55 -15.70 -18.90
CA GLU A 185 -14.42 -15.09 -19.91
C GLU A 185 -14.98 -13.73 -19.45
N ARG A 186 -14.75 -13.34 -18.19
CA ARG A 186 -15.24 -12.07 -17.65
C ARG A 186 -14.56 -10.89 -18.34
N ALA A 187 -15.33 -9.84 -18.57
CA ALA A 187 -14.78 -8.60 -19.09
C ALA A 187 -13.94 -7.88 -18.02
N TYR A 188 -12.70 -7.57 -18.38
CA TYR A 188 -11.81 -6.67 -17.65
C TYR A 188 -11.53 -5.46 -18.53
N ALA A 189 -11.14 -4.33 -17.93
CA ALA A 189 -10.86 -3.11 -18.67
C ALA A 189 -9.75 -3.30 -19.73
N ALA A 190 -8.68 -4.03 -19.38
CA ALA A 190 -7.62 -4.37 -20.34
C ALA A 190 -7.95 -5.58 -21.24
N TYR A 191 -8.89 -6.42 -20.82
CA TYR A 191 -9.32 -7.62 -21.54
C TYR A 191 -10.86 -7.66 -21.65
N PRO A 192 -11.47 -6.85 -22.53
CA PRO A 192 -12.94 -6.71 -22.59
C PRO A 192 -13.69 -8.00 -22.99
N ARG A 193 -12.98 -8.97 -23.58
CA ARG A 193 -13.53 -10.30 -23.94
C ARG A 193 -13.01 -11.41 -23.03
N GLY A 194 -12.43 -11.06 -21.88
CA GLY A 194 -11.68 -12.00 -21.07
C GLY A 194 -10.34 -12.40 -21.71
N PHE A 195 -9.71 -13.44 -21.18
CA PHE A 195 -8.42 -13.94 -21.64
C PHE A 195 -8.35 -15.47 -21.61
N ALA A 196 -7.51 -16.03 -22.48
CA ALA A 196 -7.25 -17.46 -22.51
C ALA A 196 -6.27 -17.89 -21.42
N SER A 197 -6.23 -19.19 -21.13
CA SER A 197 -5.29 -19.76 -20.16
C SER A 197 -3.83 -19.51 -20.59
N GLY A 198 -2.94 -19.36 -19.61
CA GLY A 198 -1.51 -19.16 -19.83
C GLY A 198 -1.06 -17.71 -19.84
N LEU A 199 -1.98 -16.75 -19.68
CA LEU A 199 -1.62 -15.34 -19.52
C LEU A 199 -0.81 -15.17 -18.23
N PRO A 200 0.43 -14.65 -18.26
CA PRO A 200 1.18 -14.39 -17.04
C PRO A 200 0.44 -13.39 -16.13
N ALA A 201 0.30 -13.71 -14.84
CA ALA A 201 -0.38 -12.84 -13.87
C ALA A 201 0.22 -11.43 -13.81
N GLY A 202 1.55 -11.30 -13.88
CA GLY A 202 2.20 -9.99 -13.96
C GLY A 202 1.75 -9.14 -15.15
N ASP A 203 1.63 -9.75 -16.33
CA ASP A 203 1.18 -9.07 -17.55
C ASP A 203 -0.27 -8.60 -17.42
N PHE A 204 -1.14 -9.45 -16.84
CA PHE A 204 -2.52 -9.06 -16.52
C PHE A 204 -2.56 -7.84 -15.59
N VAL A 205 -1.86 -7.89 -14.45
CA VAL A 205 -1.84 -6.80 -13.47
C VAL A 205 -1.35 -5.50 -14.08
N ALA A 206 -0.26 -5.56 -14.86
CA ALA A 206 0.29 -4.39 -15.53
C ALA A 206 -0.72 -3.74 -16.47
N ALA A 207 -1.32 -4.53 -17.37
CA ALA A 207 -2.30 -4.00 -18.31
C ALA A 207 -3.55 -3.48 -17.60
N GLN A 208 -4.02 -4.20 -16.58
CA GLN A 208 -5.24 -3.90 -15.85
C GLN A 208 -5.12 -2.65 -15.00
N ALA A 209 -4.02 -2.51 -14.26
CA ALA A 209 -3.72 -1.31 -13.49
C ALA A 209 -3.58 -0.08 -14.39
N ALA A 210 -2.95 -0.20 -15.54
CA ALA A 210 -2.84 0.90 -16.50
C ALA A 210 -4.19 1.32 -17.08
N ALA A 211 -5.07 0.37 -17.41
CA ALA A 211 -6.42 0.67 -17.86
C ALA A 211 -7.23 1.37 -16.75
N TYR A 212 -7.16 0.86 -15.52
CA TYR A 212 -7.81 1.49 -14.38
C TYR A 212 -7.35 2.93 -14.15
N VAL A 213 -6.03 3.16 -14.08
CA VAL A 213 -5.44 4.49 -13.95
C VAL A 213 -5.93 5.44 -15.04
N ASN A 214 -6.09 4.93 -16.27
CA ASN A 214 -6.56 5.72 -17.40
C ASN A 214 -8.03 6.12 -17.27
N ASP A 215 -8.90 5.17 -16.92
CA ASP A 215 -10.34 5.39 -16.83
C ASP A 215 -10.72 6.33 -15.67
N PHE A 216 -9.92 6.36 -14.60
CA PHE A 216 -10.12 7.22 -13.43
C PHE A 216 -9.25 8.50 -13.45
N GLY A 217 -8.44 8.71 -14.49
CA GLY A 217 -7.58 9.90 -14.59
C GLY A 217 -6.57 10.02 -13.44
N LEU A 218 -6.05 8.89 -12.96
CA LEU A 218 -5.03 8.85 -11.93
C LEU A 218 -3.64 9.07 -12.51
N ASP A 219 -2.67 9.42 -11.66
CA ASP A 219 -1.30 9.70 -12.08
C ASP A 219 -0.42 8.45 -12.05
N GLY A 220 -0.91 7.35 -11.44
CA GLY A 220 -0.16 6.12 -11.27
C GLY A 220 -0.69 5.23 -10.16
N VAL A 221 0.17 4.33 -9.68
CA VAL A 221 -0.11 3.42 -8.56
C VAL A 221 1.06 3.43 -7.58
N LEU A 222 0.75 3.14 -6.33
CA LEU A 222 1.67 2.66 -5.33
C LEU A 222 1.42 1.17 -5.14
N LEU A 223 2.44 0.38 -5.48
CA LEU A 223 2.45 -1.05 -5.18
C LEU A 223 2.83 -1.25 -3.74
N GLY A 224 2.10 -2.05 -2.93
CA GLY A 224 2.51 -2.23 -1.54
C GLY A 224 3.65 -3.17 -1.29
N ASN A 225 3.84 -3.47 0.00
CA ASN A 225 5.04 -4.19 0.42
C ASN A 225 5.17 -5.48 -0.36
N GLN A 226 6.35 -5.73 -0.91
CA GLN A 226 6.64 -6.97 -1.63
C GLN A 226 5.78 -7.22 -2.86
N PHE A 227 5.04 -6.26 -3.41
CA PHE A 227 4.33 -6.52 -4.64
C PHE A 227 5.32 -6.94 -5.72
N GLY A 228 5.09 -8.12 -6.27
CA GLY A 228 6.01 -8.75 -7.21
C GLY A 228 6.94 -9.81 -6.60
N LEU A 229 6.96 -9.96 -5.28
CA LEU A 229 7.76 -10.91 -4.51
C LEU A 229 6.87 -11.72 -3.55
N LEU A 230 7.39 -12.84 -3.01
CA LEU A 230 6.65 -13.71 -2.09
C LEU A 230 7.52 -14.10 -0.91
N GLY A 231 6.94 -14.34 0.26
CA GLY A 231 7.69 -14.79 1.44
C GLY A 231 7.53 -13.88 2.63
N PHE A 232 6.39 -13.20 2.73
CA PHE A 232 5.89 -12.76 4.02
C PHE A 232 6.87 -11.88 4.82
N TRP A 233 7.55 -10.95 4.14
CA TRP A 233 8.52 -10.02 4.74
C TRP A 233 9.73 -10.68 5.41
N ASP A 234 9.82 -12.00 5.42
CA ASP A 234 10.95 -12.78 5.94
C ASP A 234 11.70 -13.42 4.76
N PRO A 235 12.97 -13.05 4.51
CA PRO A 235 13.79 -13.70 3.49
C PRO A 235 13.83 -15.22 3.59
N ALA A 236 13.63 -15.81 4.78
CA ALA A 236 13.60 -17.26 4.99
C ALA A 236 12.36 -17.92 4.40
N HIS A 237 11.27 -17.18 4.22
CA HIS A 237 10.05 -17.67 3.60
C HIS A 237 10.00 -17.41 2.09
N ALA A 238 11.05 -16.81 1.51
CA ALA A 238 11.09 -16.58 0.08
C ALA A 238 11.11 -17.91 -0.71
N PRO A 239 10.38 -18.01 -1.83
CA PRO A 239 10.51 -19.12 -2.76
C PRO A 239 11.95 -19.25 -3.28
N PRO A 240 12.37 -20.46 -3.70
CA PRO A 240 13.69 -20.65 -4.30
C PRO A 240 13.95 -19.68 -5.46
N VAL A 241 15.12 -19.06 -5.43
CA VAL A 241 15.57 -18.16 -6.49
C VAL A 241 16.02 -19.02 -7.67
N THR A 242 15.27 -18.94 -8.77
CA THR A 242 15.58 -19.59 -10.04
C THR A 242 15.71 -18.53 -11.15
N PRO A 243 16.51 -18.79 -12.21
CA PRO A 243 16.58 -17.90 -13.36
C PRO A 243 15.20 -17.55 -13.94
N GLU A 244 14.28 -18.51 -13.97
CA GLU A 244 12.93 -18.34 -14.51
C GLU A 244 12.10 -17.39 -13.66
N ARG A 245 12.18 -17.51 -12.33
CA ARG A 245 11.47 -16.64 -11.39
C ARG A 245 12.01 -15.22 -11.42
N THR A 246 13.34 -15.05 -11.38
CA THR A 246 14.00 -13.74 -11.55
C THR A 246 13.60 -13.09 -12.86
N ALA A 247 13.56 -13.86 -13.95
CA ALA A 247 13.12 -13.35 -15.24
C ALA A 247 11.63 -12.95 -15.22
N GLY A 248 10.76 -13.74 -14.57
CA GLY A 248 9.35 -13.42 -14.39
C GLY A 248 9.12 -12.12 -13.64
N ILE A 249 9.83 -11.89 -12.52
CA ILE A 249 9.78 -10.63 -11.77
C ILE A 249 10.25 -9.46 -12.65
N GLY A 250 11.37 -9.62 -13.35
CA GLY A 250 11.86 -8.59 -14.27
C GLY A 250 10.89 -8.28 -15.41
N ARG A 251 10.20 -9.30 -15.96
CA ARG A 251 9.14 -9.11 -16.97
C ARG A 251 7.96 -8.32 -16.41
N PHE A 252 7.51 -8.62 -15.19
CA PHE A 252 6.41 -7.89 -14.56
C PHE A 252 6.70 -6.38 -14.48
N PHE A 253 7.85 -5.99 -13.94
CA PHE A 253 8.19 -4.56 -13.83
C PHE A 253 8.42 -3.89 -15.19
N ALA A 254 8.98 -4.61 -16.18
CA ALA A 254 9.09 -4.12 -17.54
C ALA A 254 7.70 -3.89 -18.18
N ALA A 255 6.75 -4.81 -17.96
CA ALA A 255 5.37 -4.69 -18.42
C ALA A 255 4.66 -3.52 -17.73
N MET A 256 4.83 -3.33 -16.41
CA MET A 256 4.32 -2.17 -15.70
C MET A 256 4.83 -0.87 -16.33
N ARG A 257 6.15 -0.74 -16.53
CA ARG A 257 6.72 0.48 -17.12
C ARG A 257 6.19 0.73 -18.53
N ALA A 258 6.10 -0.30 -19.35
CA ALA A 258 5.61 -0.20 -20.72
C ALA A 258 4.14 0.24 -20.77
N ALA A 259 3.29 -0.35 -19.91
CA ALA A 259 1.87 -0.04 -19.84
C ALA A 259 1.58 1.36 -19.27
N PHE A 260 2.37 1.82 -18.29
CA PHE A 260 2.15 3.11 -17.63
C PHE A 260 2.79 4.30 -18.38
N GLY A 261 3.78 4.08 -19.25
CA GLY A 261 4.46 5.16 -19.98
C GLY A 261 5.09 6.21 -19.05
N PRO A 262 4.67 7.49 -19.04
CA PRO A 262 5.18 8.50 -18.10
C PRO A 262 4.49 8.51 -16.73
N ARG A 263 3.43 7.72 -16.52
CA ARG A 263 2.70 7.67 -15.24
C ARG A 263 3.54 7.04 -14.14
N GLN A 264 3.23 7.39 -12.91
CA GLN A 264 4.07 7.07 -11.77
C GLN A 264 3.88 5.62 -11.32
N ILE A 265 4.98 4.97 -10.95
CA ILE A 265 4.99 3.65 -10.31
C ILE A 265 5.79 3.78 -9.03
N TYR A 266 5.08 3.77 -7.90
CA TYR A 266 5.69 3.76 -6.58
C TYR A 266 5.68 2.34 -6.04
N TRP A 267 6.66 2.00 -5.22
CA TRP A 267 6.74 0.68 -4.62
C TRP A 267 7.12 0.79 -3.17
N MET A 268 6.31 0.19 -2.32
CA MET A 268 6.62 -0.02 -0.92
C MET A 268 7.53 -1.23 -0.80
N ASP A 269 8.68 -1.03 -0.16
CA ASP A 269 9.74 -2.02 -0.19
C ASP A 269 9.47 -3.26 0.66
N THR A 270 10.43 -4.18 0.70
CA THR A 270 10.31 -5.39 1.51
C THR A 270 10.76 -5.20 2.95
N TYR A 271 11.11 -3.99 3.38
CA TYR A 271 11.86 -3.70 4.60
C TYR A 271 13.35 -4.07 4.57
N TRP A 272 13.83 -4.69 3.48
CA TRP A 272 15.18 -5.22 3.40
C TRP A 272 16.03 -4.55 2.34
N ARG A 273 17.34 -4.64 2.57
CA ARG A 273 18.34 -4.07 1.67
C ARG A 273 18.22 -4.62 0.26
N ALA A 274 18.56 -3.80 -0.74
CA ALA A 274 18.47 -4.21 -2.14
C ALA A 274 19.28 -5.50 -2.44
N ASP A 275 20.46 -5.70 -1.85
CA ASP A 275 21.23 -6.95 -2.02
C ASP A 275 20.50 -8.17 -1.48
N LEU A 276 19.79 -8.04 -0.36
CA LEU A 276 18.97 -9.11 0.20
C LEU A 276 17.72 -9.39 -0.65
N GLU A 277 17.05 -8.35 -1.15
CA GLU A 277 15.95 -8.52 -2.11
C GLU A 277 16.38 -9.27 -3.37
N ARG A 278 17.61 -9.02 -3.84
CA ARG A 278 18.19 -9.78 -4.96
C ARG A 278 18.50 -11.22 -4.59
N SER A 279 19.15 -11.46 -3.46
CA SER A 279 19.64 -12.79 -3.11
C SER A 279 18.54 -13.73 -2.61
N ALA A 280 17.53 -13.21 -1.89
CA ALA A 280 16.46 -14.02 -1.32
C ALA A 280 15.25 -14.14 -2.26
N TRP A 281 14.90 -13.06 -2.98
CA TRP A 281 13.70 -13.03 -3.82
C TRP A 281 13.97 -13.01 -5.32
N GLY A 282 15.22 -12.78 -5.75
CA GLY A 282 15.55 -12.66 -7.16
C GLY A 282 15.05 -11.37 -7.80
N MET A 283 14.88 -10.30 -7.03
CA MET A 283 14.53 -8.98 -7.58
C MET A 283 15.65 -8.50 -8.52
N PRO A 284 15.44 -8.33 -9.83
CA PRO A 284 16.55 -7.99 -10.72
C PRO A 284 16.80 -6.47 -10.77
N PRO A 285 18.03 -5.97 -11.02
CA PRO A 285 18.33 -4.53 -10.95
C PRO A 285 17.44 -3.66 -11.85
N GLN A 286 17.04 -4.16 -13.03
CA GLN A 286 16.17 -3.43 -13.95
C GLN A 286 14.75 -3.19 -13.39
N ALA A 287 14.32 -4.00 -12.42
CA ALA A 287 13.02 -3.81 -11.79
C ALA A 287 12.97 -2.51 -10.98
N TYR A 288 14.08 -2.14 -10.30
CA TYR A 288 14.17 -0.86 -9.60
C TYR A 288 14.14 0.33 -10.57
N ALA A 289 14.78 0.20 -11.74
CA ALA A 289 14.81 1.26 -12.75
C ALA A 289 13.43 1.53 -13.38
N ALA A 290 12.48 0.59 -13.27
CA ALA A 290 11.12 0.75 -13.74
C ALA A 290 10.23 1.58 -12.80
N MET A 291 10.70 1.88 -11.58
CA MET A 291 9.96 2.62 -10.55
C MET A 291 10.41 4.08 -10.48
N ASP A 292 9.48 4.97 -10.17
CA ASP A 292 9.72 6.41 -10.00
C ASP A 292 10.07 6.77 -8.55
N ALA A 293 9.52 6.01 -7.59
CA ALA A 293 9.85 6.15 -6.16
C ALA A 293 9.78 4.80 -5.43
N ILE A 294 10.62 4.66 -4.41
CA ILE A 294 10.59 3.55 -3.45
C ILE A 294 10.34 4.14 -2.07
N LEU A 295 9.28 3.64 -1.44
CA LEU A 295 9.02 3.86 -0.03
C LEU A 295 9.85 2.87 0.79
N VAL A 296 10.83 3.40 1.53
CA VAL A 296 11.57 2.64 2.55
C VAL A 296 10.68 2.54 3.76
N SER A 297 10.02 1.40 3.90
CA SER A 297 9.07 1.18 4.97
C SER A 297 9.80 1.02 6.30
N ALA A 298 9.31 1.74 7.30
CA ALA A 298 9.79 1.66 8.69
C ALA A 298 8.65 1.38 9.66
N PHE A 299 7.51 0.88 9.16
CA PHE A 299 6.32 0.64 9.99
C PHE A 299 6.62 -0.32 11.13
N ALA A 300 6.19 0.07 12.33
CA ALA A 300 6.54 -0.52 13.61
C ALA A 300 6.11 -1.99 13.71
N VAL A 301 5.13 -2.36 12.90
CA VAL A 301 4.53 -3.69 12.87
C VAL A 301 5.53 -4.79 12.54
N LEU A 302 6.55 -4.49 11.75
CA LEU A 302 7.28 -5.51 10.97
C LEU A 302 8.78 -5.29 10.85
N VAL A 303 9.28 -4.11 11.21
CA VAL A 303 10.69 -3.80 10.99
C VAL A 303 11.56 -4.11 12.21
N GLU A 304 12.56 -4.95 11.98
CA GLU A 304 13.73 -4.99 12.82
C GLU A 304 14.43 -3.64 12.72
N ARG A 305 14.38 -2.84 13.79
CA ARG A 305 14.95 -1.47 13.79
C ARG A 305 16.38 -1.40 13.26
N THR A 306 17.14 -2.48 13.42
CA THR A 306 18.51 -2.65 12.95
C THR A 306 18.64 -2.61 11.42
N GLU A 307 17.58 -2.91 10.68
CA GLU A 307 17.55 -2.91 9.22
C GLU A 307 17.10 -1.57 8.60
N ILE A 308 16.48 -0.64 9.35
CA ILE A 308 15.98 0.63 8.76
C ILE A 308 17.12 1.40 8.06
N VAL A 309 18.23 1.68 8.76
CA VAL A 309 19.33 2.47 8.18
C VAL A 309 20.06 1.74 7.05
N PRO A 310 20.45 0.46 7.20
CA PRO A 310 21.04 -0.30 6.10
C PRO A 310 20.14 -0.37 4.86
N ASN A 311 18.83 -0.57 5.05
CA ASN A 311 17.86 -0.58 3.97
C ASN A 311 17.83 0.77 3.25
N LEU A 312 17.61 1.87 3.99
CA LEU A 312 17.64 3.24 3.48
C LEU A 312 18.88 3.53 2.63
N ARG A 313 20.08 3.26 3.16
CA ARG A 313 21.34 3.46 2.42
C ARG A 313 21.40 2.63 1.14
N SER A 314 20.91 1.39 1.19
CA SER A 314 20.92 0.52 0.02
C SER A 314 19.98 1.01 -1.10
N LYS A 315 18.81 1.58 -0.74
CA LYS A 315 17.87 2.16 -1.72
C LYS A 315 18.37 3.50 -2.26
N ALA A 316 18.96 4.36 -1.41
CA ALA A 316 19.57 5.62 -1.87
C ALA A 316 20.76 5.41 -2.82
N ALA A 317 21.43 4.26 -2.75
CA ALA A 317 22.49 3.89 -3.68
C ALA A 317 21.98 3.36 -5.03
N LEU A 318 20.69 3.04 -5.15
CA LEU A 318 20.09 2.67 -6.43
C LEU A 318 20.04 3.89 -7.35
N ARG A 319 20.35 3.68 -8.63
CA ARG A 319 20.17 4.72 -9.64
C ARG A 319 18.74 4.61 -10.18
N GLY A 320 17.94 5.66 -10.06
CA GLY A 320 16.63 5.74 -10.71
C GLY A 320 15.54 6.29 -9.79
N PRO A 321 15.00 5.46 -8.88
CA PRO A 321 13.86 5.86 -8.06
C PRO A 321 14.27 6.85 -6.99
N ARG A 322 13.36 7.79 -6.69
CA ARG A 322 13.46 8.64 -5.50
C ARG A 322 13.21 7.80 -4.26
N VAL A 323 13.86 8.15 -3.15
CA VAL A 323 13.70 7.46 -1.88
C VAL A 323 12.76 8.25 -0.98
N LEU A 324 11.63 7.65 -0.63
CA LEU A 324 10.72 8.19 0.37
C LEU A 324 10.89 7.44 1.69
N PHE A 325 11.09 8.15 2.78
CA PHE A 325 11.21 7.53 4.10
C PHE A 325 9.83 7.39 4.75
N GLY A 326 9.44 6.16 5.09
CA GLY A 326 8.18 5.88 5.78
C GLY A 326 8.23 6.32 7.24
N LEU A 327 7.34 7.22 7.62
CA LEU A 327 7.12 7.59 9.01
C LEU A 327 5.90 6.87 9.51
N ASP A 328 6.04 6.27 10.68
CA ASP A 328 4.94 5.63 11.34
C ASP A 328 4.38 6.54 12.43
N PHE A 329 3.11 6.88 12.25
CA PHE A 329 2.28 7.55 13.24
C PHE A 329 1.17 6.59 13.68
N ALA A 330 0.33 6.20 12.73
CA ALA A 330 -0.83 5.34 12.89
C ALA A 330 -0.97 4.50 11.63
N ASP A 331 -1.86 3.52 11.66
CA ASP A 331 -2.17 2.69 10.51
C ASP A 331 -3.70 2.67 10.28
N PRO A 332 -4.18 2.82 9.03
CA PRO A 332 -5.61 2.83 8.72
C PRO A 332 -6.25 1.44 8.81
N TRP A 333 -5.45 0.42 9.07
CA TRP A 333 -5.88 -0.96 9.10
C TRP A 333 -5.47 -1.68 10.36
N TYR A 334 -4.47 -1.23 11.11
CA TYR A 334 -4.12 -1.82 12.40
C TYR A 334 -4.41 -0.84 13.53
N TRP A 335 -4.79 -1.38 14.69
CA TRP A 335 -5.04 -0.56 15.86
C TRP A 335 -3.74 -0.30 16.61
N TYR A 336 -3.03 0.75 16.23
CA TYR A 336 -1.92 1.29 17.02
C TYR A 336 -1.63 2.75 16.73
N ARG A 337 -0.94 3.38 17.69
CA ARG A 337 -0.43 4.75 17.62
C ARG A 337 1.02 4.73 18.04
N THR A 338 1.94 4.77 17.09
CA THR A 338 3.38 4.57 17.37
C THR A 338 3.92 5.58 18.38
N TRP A 339 3.39 6.80 18.39
CA TRP A 339 3.77 7.83 19.36
C TRP A 339 3.37 7.50 20.81
N LEU A 340 2.34 6.66 21.03
CA LEU A 340 1.89 6.25 22.37
C LEU A 340 2.32 4.82 22.72
N ASP A 341 2.12 3.89 21.80
CA ASP A 341 2.20 2.46 22.02
C ASP A 341 3.64 1.92 21.81
N ASP A 342 4.48 2.61 21.02
CA ASP A 342 5.91 2.29 20.83
C ASP A 342 6.74 3.55 20.64
N ARG A 343 6.82 4.33 21.71
CA ARG A 343 7.56 5.60 21.73
C ARG A 343 9.02 5.45 21.29
N ARG A 344 9.63 4.27 21.51
CA ARG A 344 11.03 3.99 21.13
C ARG A 344 11.20 3.97 19.61
N THR A 345 10.32 3.27 18.90
CA THR A 345 10.35 3.24 17.43
C THR A 345 9.99 4.61 16.86
N TYR A 346 8.96 5.28 17.42
CA TYR A 346 8.61 6.65 17.05
C TYR A 346 9.83 7.60 17.19
N LEU A 347 10.54 7.64 18.32
CA LEU A 347 11.78 8.45 18.46
C LEU A 347 12.89 8.04 17.50
N TYR A 348 13.10 6.74 17.29
CA TYR A 348 14.17 6.24 16.45
C TYR A 348 14.02 6.68 15.00
N GLN A 349 12.80 6.67 14.46
CA GLN A 349 12.53 7.14 13.11
C GLN A 349 12.87 8.62 12.94
N ARG A 350 12.64 9.46 13.96
CA ARG A 350 12.99 10.89 13.86
C ARG A 350 14.48 11.11 14.01
N LYS A 351 15.18 10.28 14.79
CA LYS A 351 16.64 10.26 14.78
C LYS A 351 17.17 9.90 13.39
N VAL A 352 16.64 8.86 12.75
CA VAL A 352 17.06 8.47 11.39
C VAL A 352 16.85 9.61 10.41
N LEU A 353 15.66 10.22 10.43
CA LEU A 353 15.30 11.35 9.59
C LEU A 353 16.24 12.55 9.75
N ALA A 354 16.70 12.82 10.98
CA ALA A 354 17.67 13.87 11.26
C ALA A 354 19.10 13.52 10.80
N GLU A 355 19.56 12.29 11.02
CA GLU A 355 20.94 11.86 10.74
C GLU A 355 21.18 11.47 9.27
N HIS A 356 20.12 11.22 8.50
CA HIS A 356 20.20 10.70 7.13
C HIS A 356 19.33 11.48 6.13
N ALA A 357 19.08 12.76 6.41
CA ALA A 357 18.23 13.61 5.57
C ALA A 357 18.77 13.76 4.13
N ASP A 358 20.10 13.67 3.93
CA ASP A 358 20.77 13.70 2.64
C ASP A 358 20.43 12.50 1.73
N LEU A 359 19.94 11.40 2.31
CA LEU A 359 19.53 10.19 1.59
C LEU A 359 18.03 10.12 1.31
N ILE A 360 17.25 11.13 1.74
CA ILE A 360 15.79 11.10 1.71
C ILE A 360 15.27 12.22 0.81
N ASP A 361 14.65 11.85 -0.31
CA ASP A 361 14.03 12.79 -1.23
C ASP A 361 12.68 13.30 -0.69
N GLY A 362 11.94 12.46 0.02
CA GLY A 362 10.64 12.79 0.61
C GLY A 362 10.26 11.89 1.78
N VAL A 363 9.12 12.16 2.40
CA VAL A 363 8.54 11.31 3.44
C VAL A 363 7.16 10.84 3.07
N SER A 364 6.77 9.72 3.67
CA SER A 364 5.46 9.15 3.47
C SER A 364 4.87 8.67 4.78
N PHE A 365 3.58 8.86 4.99
CA PHE A 365 2.89 8.34 6.16
C PHE A 365 1.38 8.25 5.98
N PHE A 366 0.75 7.43 6.82
CA PHE A 366 -0.70 7.33 6.90
C PHE A 366 -1.34 8.59 7.47
N GLY A 367 -2.20 9.20 6.66
CA GLY A 367 -2.94 10.42 6.97
C GLY A 367 -4.20 10.17 7.81
N ASN A 368 -4.61 8.92 8.03
CA ASN A 368 -5.67 8.61 8.98
C ASN A 368 -5.44 7.27 9.66
N ASP A 369 -5.95 7.17 10.89
CA ASP A 369 -5.95 5.93 11.65
C ASP A 369 -7.07 5.00 11.20
N THR A 370 -7.17 3.85 11.86
CA THR A 370 -8.19 2.85 11.58
C THR A 370 -9.60 3.43 11.60
N PHE A 371 -9.93 4.41 12.43
CA PHE A 371 -11.27 4.98 12.54
C PHE A 371 -11.54 6.13 11.56
N GLY A 372 -10.58 6.47 10.71
CA GLY A 372 -10.67 7.64 9.84
C GLY A 372 -10.27 8.95 10.53
N HIS A 373 -9.80 8.93 11.77
CA HIS A 373 -9.30 10.14 12.41
C HIS A 373 -7.93 10.51 11.86
N LEU A 374 -7.71 11.81 11.72
CA LEU A 374 -6.42 12.32 11.29
C LEU A 374 -5.36 12.17 12.38
N VAL A 375 -4.09 12.08 11.98
CA VAL A 375 -2.96 12.02 12.94
C VAL A 375 -2.96 13.28 13.80
N PRO A 376 -2.89 13.21 15.15
CA PRO A 376 -2.96 14.40 15.99
C PRO A 376 -1.82 15.41 15.75
N ASP A 377 -2.07 16.69 16.01
CA ASP A 377 -1.09 17.77 15.77
C ASP A 377 0.23 17.59 16.53
N GLY A 378 0.19 17.14 17.79
CA GLY A 378 1.36 17.05 18.65
C GLY A 378 2.47 16.19 18.01
N PRO A 379 2.23 14.92 17.65
CA PRO A 379 3.22 14.13 16.95
C PRO A 379 3.66 14.69 15.58
N LEU A 380 2.75 15.28 14.82
CA LEU A 380 3.06 15.90 13.53
C LEU A 380 4.04 17.07 13.68
N THR A 381 3.76 17.99 14.61
CA THR A 381 4.59 19.17 14.89
C THR A 381 5.96 18.76 15.43
N GLU A 382 6.02 17.80 16.37
CA GLU A 382 7.29 17.28 16.89
C GLU A 382 8.19 16.75 15.76
N THR A 383 7.59 16.02 14.81
CA THR A 383 8.34 15.44 13.70
C THR A 383 8.75 16.50 12.66
N LEU A 384 7.89 17.47 12.35
CA LEU A 384 8.26 18.60 11.48
C LEU A 384 9.42 19.41 12.04
N ASP A 385 9.43 19.65 13.35
CA ASP A 385 10.53 20.37 13.99
C ASP A 385 11.85 19.61 13.83
N THR A 386 11.83 18.27 13.90
CA THR A 386 13.00 17.45 13.58
C THR A 386 13.46 17.64 12.13
N VAL A 387 12.55 17.62 11.15
CA VAL A 387 12.89 17.85 9.74
C VAL A 387 13.51 19.24 9.56
N ARG A 388 12.89 20.28 10.12
CA ARG A 388 13.37 21.67 9.99
C ARG A 388 14.74 21.86 10.61
N LYS A 389 15.05 21.17 11.71
CA LYS A 389 16.38 21.21 12.34
C LYS A 389 17.45 20.47 11.54
N ALA A 390 17.09 19.40 10.82
CA ALA A 390 18.04 18.65 9.99
C ALA A 390 18.35 19.31 8.64
N GLY A 391 17.45 20.17 8.14
CA GLY A 391 17.66 20.93 6.90
C GLY A 391 18.42 22.25 7.09
N ARG A 392 18.58 22.73 8.33
CA ARG A 392 19.55 23.76 8.72
C ARG A 392 20.89 23.10 9.06
#